data_AF-A0A8E2S0H2-F1
#
_entry.id   AF-A0A8E2S0H2-F1
#
_cell.length_a   1.000
_cell.length_b   1.000
_cell.length_c   1.000
_cell.angle_alpha   90.00
_cell.angle_beta   90.00
_cell.angle_gamma   90.00
#
_symmetry.space_group_name_H-M   'P 1'
#
loop_
_entity.id
_entity.type
_entity.pdbx_description
1 polymer ?
#
loop_
_entity_poly.entity_id
_entity_poly.type
_entity_poly.pdbx_seq_one_letter_code
_entity_poly.pdbx_strand_id
1 'polypeptide(L)'
;MRMLNRLTAMQVARAKKPGFYCDGGGLYLQVTRTLAKSWLFRYMRRGVPRGMGLGPVHTVPLAEARIKAQEVRRMLLEGIDPLEAKIAKRQAERRERQKSLPFRDCANQ
;
A
#
# COMPACT_ATOMS: atom_id res chain seq x y z
N MET A 1 -4.41 5.97 24.49
CA MET A 1 -3.76 6.33 23.21
C MET A 1 -3.46 5.05 22.43
N ARG A 2 -3.84 4.92 21.15
CA ARG A 2 -3.48 3.72 20.37
C ARG A 2 -1.97 3.74 20.10
N MET A 3 -1.23 2.71 20.52
CA MET A 3 0.22 2.63 20.30
C MET A 3 0.57 2.58 18.81
N LEU A 4 1.64 3.27 18.44
CA LEU A 4 2.30 3.22 17.13
C LEU A 4 3.58 2.39 17.22
N ASN A 5 4.11 1.96 16.06
CA ASN A 5 5.43 1.35 15.92
C ASN A 5 5.65 0.08 16.77
N ARG A 6 4.64 -0.79 16.84
CA ARG A 6 4.61 -1.98 17.69
C ARG A 6 5.48 -3.12 17.18
N LEU A 7 5.71 -3.22 15.88
CA LEU A 7 6.52 -4.29 15.30
C LEU A 7 8.00 -3.90 15.31
N THR A 8 8.86 -4.91 15.46
CA THR A 8 10.30 -4.79 15.21
C THR A 8 10.66 -5.47 13.89
N ALA A 9 11.80 -5.10 13.30
CA ALA A 9 12.30 -5.75 12.08
C ALA A 9 12.47 -7.28 12.28
N MET A 10 12.92 -7.71 13.47
CA MET A 10 13.03 -9.13 13.82
C MET A 10 11.68 -9.84 13.86
N GLN A 11 10.64 -9.21 14.42
CA GLN A 11 9.29 -9.78 14.43
C GLN A 11 8.74 -9.93 13.01
N VAL A 12 8.95 -8.93 12.14
CA VAL A 12 8.57 -8.98 10.72
C VAL A 12 9.29 -10.11 9.99
N ALA A 13 10.60 -10.25 10.21
CA ALA A 13 11.41 -11.31 9.61
C ALA A 13 10.97 -12.71 10.07
N ARG A 14 10.66 -12.87 11.36
CA ARG A 14 10.28 -14.15 11.97
C ARG A 14 8.81 -14.53 11.79
N ALA A 15 7.94 -13.60 11.38
CA ALA A 15 6.53 -13.89 11.17
C ALA A 15 6.35 -15.00 10.11
N LYS A 16 5.81 -16.15 10.54
CA LYS A 16 5.52 -17.32 9.69
C LYS A 16 4.06 -17.79 9.79
N LYS A 17 3.29 -17.26 10.73
CA LYS A 17 1.86 -17.60 10.82
C LYS A 17 1.07 -16.69 9.87
N PRO A 18 0.22 -17.22 8.98
CA PRO A 18 -0.65 -16.39 8.15
C PRO A 18 -1.56 -15.52 9.01
N GLY A 19 -1.76 -14.26 8.61
CA GLY A 19 -2.59 -13.32 9.35
C GLY A 19 -2.19 -11.86 9.17
N PHE A 20 -2.78 -11.01 10.00
CA PHE A 20 -2.50 -9.58 10.03
C PHE A 20 -1.87 -9.20 11.38
N TYR A 21 -0.72 -8.55 11.33
CA TYR A 21 0.03 -8.09 12.50
C TYR A 21 0.02 -6.57 12.53
N CYS A 22 -0.50 -5.99 13.61
CA CYS A 22 -0.66 -4.56 13.75
C CYS A 22 0.66 -3.90 14.16
N ASP A 23 1.19 -2.99 13.33
CA ASP A 23 2.26 -2.07 13.73
C ASP A 23 1.69 -0.83 14.43
N GLY A 24 0.44 -0.45 14.12
CA GLY A 24 -0.24 0.69 14.72
C GLY A 24 -0.56 1.78 13.71
N GLY A 25 -1.45 2.71 14.08
CA GLY A 25 -1.81 3.85 13.22
C GLY A 25 -2.39 3.46 11.86
N GLY A 26 -3.05 2.31 11.77
CA GLY A 26 -3.60 1.76 10.53
C GLY A 26 -2.61 0.90 9.72
N LEU A 27 -1.34 0.80 10.11
CA LEU A 27 -0.34 -0.04 9.44
C LEU A 27 -0.38 -1.49 9.96
N TYR A 28 -0.45 -2.43 9.01
CA TYR A 28 -0.42 -3.86 9.26
C TYR A 28 0.58 -4.56 8.36
N LEU A 29 1.28 -5.54 8.91
CA LEU A 29 1.95 -6.59 8.15
C LEU A 29 0.91 -7.67 7.82
N GLN A 30 0.72 -7.95 6.53
CA GLN A 30 -0.04 -9.09 6.04
C GLN A 30 0.93 -10.24 5.73
N VAL A 31 0.64 -11.42 6.27
CA VAL A 31 1.34 -12.66 5.95
C VAL A 31 0.33 -13.62 5.32
N THR A 32 0.58 -14.03 4.07
CA THR A 32 -0.31 -14.94 3.34
C THR A 32 -0.07 -16.40 3.74
N ARG A 33 -0.93 -17.31 3.26
CA ARG A 33 -0.73 -18.77 3.43
C ARG A 33 0.57 -19.26 2.78
N THR A 34 1.02 -18.60 1.72
CA THR A 34 2.30 -18.84 1.04
C THR A 34 3.49 -18.16 1.72
N LEU A 35 3.29 -17.58 2.91
CA LEU A 35 4.30 -16.83 3.67
C LEU A 35 4.81 -15.55 2.99
N ALA A 36 4.16 -15.11 1.91
CA ALA A 36 4.44 -13.81 1.33
C ALA A 36 4.03 -12.70 2.31
N LYS A 37 4.88 -11.68 2.40
CA LYS A 37 4.74 -10.59 3.36
C LYS A 37 4.57 -9.26 2.65
N SER A 38 3.53 -8.52 3.00
CA SER A 38 3.25 -7.20 2.44
C SER A 38 2.66 -6.25 3.47
N TRP A 39 2.86 -4.96 3.24
CA TRP A 39 2.30 -3.91 4.07
C TRP A 39 0.90 -3.53 3.58
N LEU A 40 -0.03 -3.44 4.53
CA LEU A 40 -1.40 -3.04 4.32
C LEU A 40 -1.74 -1.88 5.25
N PHE A 41 -2.26 -0.80 4.69
CA PHE A 41 -2.83 0.30 5.45
C PHE A 41 -4.35 0.16 5.49
N ARG A 42 -4.94 0.07 6.69
CA ARG A 42 -6.38 -0.07 6.92
C ARG A 42 -6.92 1.21 7.55
N TYR A 43 -8.02 1.72 7.01
CA TYR A 43 -8.69 2.94 7.49
C TYR A 43 -10.19 2.88 7.25
N MET A 44 -10.92 3.79 7.89
CA MET A 44 -12.34 4.02 7.65
C MET A 44 -12.49 5.36 6.93
N ARG A 45 -13.34 5.39 5.91
CA ARG A 45 -13.72 6.64 5.24
C ARG A 45 -15.23 6.63 5.01
N ARG A 46 -15.93 7.64 5.53
CA ARG A 46 -17.40 7.75 5.45
C ARG A 46 -18.11 6.45 5.90
N GLY A 47 -17.65 5.87 7.01
CA GLY A 47 -18.20 4.61 7.56
C GLY A 47 -17.81 3.33 6.81
N VAL A 48 -17.10 3.42 5.69
CA VAL A 48 -16.72 2.26 4.89
C VAL A 48 -15.27 1.84 5.20
N PRO A 49 -15.03 0.55 5.53
CA PRO A 49 -13.67 0.04 5.70
C PRO A 49 -12.93 0.00 4.37
N ARG A 50 -11.71 0.52 4.36
CA ARG A 50 -10.82 0.54 3.20
C ARG A 50 -9.46 -0.05 3.56
N GLY A 51 -8.81 -0.62 2.55
CA GLY A 51 -7.48 -1.22 2.66
C GLY A 51 -6.63 -0.84 1.45
N MET A 52 -5.40 -0.38 1.70
CA MET A 52 -4.45 0.03 0.69
C MET A 52 -3.14 -0.71 0.86
N GLY A 53 -2.72 -1.46 -0.16
CA GLY A 53 -1.40 -2.10 -0.16
C GLY A 53 -0.29 -1.05 -0.33
N LEU A 54 0.69 -1.07 0.58
CA LEU A 54 1.86 -0.18 0.58
C LEU A 54 3.11 -0.82 -0.06
N GLY A 55 3.07 -2.13 -0.34
CA GLY A 55 4.11 -2.88 -1.05
C GLY A 55 4.57 -4.14 -0.32
N PRO A 56 5.37 -4.99 -0.96
CA PRO A 56 5.93 -6.18 -0.34
C PRO A 56 7.09 -5.83 0.62
N VAL A 57 7.28 -6.64 1.65
CA VAL A 57 8.31 -6.39 2.69
C VAL A 57 9.74 -6.41 2.15
N HIS A 58 10.02 -7.18 1.10
CA HIS A 58 11.36 -7.26 0.50
C HIS A 58 11.75 -5.99 -0.27
N THR A 59 10.78 -5.20 -0.73
CA THR A 59 11.03 -3.92 -1.41
C THR A 59 10.83 -2.74 -0.46
N VAL A 60 9.88 -2.84 0.47
CA VAL A 60 9.51 -1.78 1.40
C VAL A 60 9.85 -2.23 2.82
N PRO A 61 10.98 -1.80 3.41
CA PRO A 61 11.32 -2.13 4.78
C PRO A 61 10.34 -1.48 5.78
N LEU A 62 10.34 -1.96 7.02
CA LEU A 62 9.42 -1.50 8.08
C LEU A 62 9.47 0.02 8.29
N ALA A 63 10.66 0.63 8.25
CA ALA A 63 10.82 2.07 8.42
C ALA A 63 10.12 2.85 7.29
N GLU A 64 10.33 2.44 6.04
CA GLU A 64 9.68 3.05 4.88
C GLU A 64 8.16 2.84 4.89
N ALA A 65 7.69 1.66 5.33
CA ALA A 65 6.26 1.40 5.50
C ALA A 65 5.61 2.36 6.51
N ARG A 66 6.32 2.74 7.57
CA ARG A 66 5.84 3.72 8.57
C ARG A 66 5.75 5.12 7.98
N ILE A 67 6.73 5.53 7.17
CA ILE A 67 6.73 6.81 6.45
C ILE A 67 5.51 6.85 5.51
N LYS A 68 5.33 5.83 4.67
CA LYS A 68 4.16 5.73 3.77
C LYS A 68 2.84 5.76 4.54
N ALA A 69 2.76 5.08 5.69
CA ALA A 69 1.56 5.12 6.52
C ALA A 69 1.28 6.51 7.10
N GLN A 70 2.33 7.28 7.43
CA GLN A 70 2.19 8.68 7.87
C GLN A 70 1.70 9.59 6.75
N GLU A 71 2.24 9.45 5.53
CA GLU A 71 1.76 10.19 4.36
C GLU A 71 0.28 9.91 4.10
N VAL A 72 -0.12 8.64 4.16
CA VAL A 72 -1.53 8.26 3.98
C VAL A 72 -2.42 8.86 5.06
N ARG A 73 -1.99 8.86 6.33
CA ARG A 73 -2.72 9.55 7.40
C ARG A 73 -2.83 11.05 7.15
N ARG A 74 -1.79 11.70 6.63
CA ARG A 74 -1.81 13.12 6.28
C ARG A 74 -2.83 13.40 5.17
N MET A 75 -2.83 12.61 4.09
CA MET A 75 -3.83 12.73 3.02
C MET A 75 -5.26 12.59 3.54
N LEU A 76 -5.49 11.66 4.47
CA LEU A 76 -6.80 11.49 5.09
C LEU A 76 -7.22 12.70 5.94
N LEU A 77 -6.28 13.32 6.66
CA LEU A 77 -6.54 14.57 7.41
C LEU A 77 -6.91 15.73 6.46
N GLU A 78 -6.30 15.76 5.28
CA GLU A 78 -6.60 16.73 4.22
C GLU A 78 -7.89 16.38 3.43
N GLY A 79 -8.60 15.30 3.79
CA GLY A 79 -9.84 14.86 3.13
C GLY A 79 -9.64 14.09 1.82
N ILE A 80 -8.39 13.86 1.41
CA ILE A 80 -8.03 13.17 0.16
C ILE A 80 -8.14 11.65 0.36
N ASP A 81 -8.77 10.92 -0.57
CA ASP A 81 -8.76 9.44 -0.52
C ASP A 81 -7.44 8.93 -1.12
N PRO A 82 -6.55 8.32 -0.32
CA PRO A 82 -5.27 7.81 -0.80
C PRO A 82 -5.44 6.68 -1.83
N LEU A 83 -6.54 5.91 -1.77
CA LEU A 83 -6.80 4.85 -2.73
C LEU A 83 -7.22 5.42 -4.08
N GLU A 84 -8.12 6.41 -4.09
CA GLU A 84 -8.55 7.08 -5.32
C GLU A 84 -7.38 7.83 -5.96
N ALA A 85 -6.57 8.54 -5.17
CA ALA A 85 -5.37 9.21 -5.66
C ALA A 85 -4.38 8.24 -6.32
N LYS A 86 -4.16 7.06 -5.73
CA LYS A 86 -3.29 6.02 -6.30
C LYS A 86 -3.87 5.45 -7.61
N ILE A 87 -5.18 5.22 -7.67
CA ILE A 87 -5.84 4.72 -8.88
C ILE A 87 -5.75 5.75 -10.00
N ALA A 88 -6.05 7.02 -9.70
CA ALA A 88 -5.97 8.12 -10.65
C ALA A 88 -4.57 8.27 -11.23
N LYS A 89 -3.52 8.22 -10.39
CA LYS A 89 -2.13 8.26 -10.84
C LYS A 89 -1.80 7.11 -11.80
N ARG A 90 -2.16 5.87 -11.44
CA ARG A 90 -1.91 4.69 -12.29
C ARG A 90 -2.67 4.78 -13.63
N GLN A 91 -3.88 5.31 -13.62
CA GLN A 91 -4.67 5.51 -14.84
C GLN A 91 -4.05 6.59 -15.74
N ALA A 92 -3.58 7.70 -15.15
CA ALA A 92 -2.87 8.74 -15.89
C ALA A 92 -1.60 8.19 -16.53
N GLU A 93 -0.76 7.47 -15.79
CA GLU A 93 0.46 6.81 -16.32
C GLU A 93 0.13 5.85 -17.47
N ARG A 94 -0.95 5.07 -17.34
CA ARG A 94 -1.41 4.16 -18.41
C ARG A 94 -1.84 4.93 -19.66
N ARG A 95 -2.57 6.04 -19.50
CA ARG A 95 -3.02 6.88 -20.62
C ARG A 95 -1.85 7.53 -21.34
N GLU A 96 -0.89 8.07 -20.60
CA GLU A 96 0.33 8.64 -21.18
C GLU A 96 1.12 7.59 -21.95
N ARG A 97 1.27 6.38 -21.40
CA ARG A 97 1.90 5.26 -22.10
C ARG A 97 1.16 4.85 -23.38
N GLN A 98 -0.18 4.91 -23.37
CA GLN A 98 -1.00 4.60 -24.56
C GLN A 98 -0.86 5.67 -25.64
N LYS A 99 -0.76 6.95 -25.27
CA LYS A 99 -0.49 8.03 -26.23
C LYS A 99 0.90 7.90 -26.87
N SER A 100 1.88 7.39 -26.13
CA SER A 100 3.25 7.21 -26.64
C SER A 100 3.45 5.99 -27.53
N LEU A 101 2.44 5.14 -27.74
CA LEU A 101 2.43 4.08 -28.75
C LEU A 101 1.66 4.60 -29.98
N PRO A 102 2.34 5.18 -31.00
CA PRO A 102 1.65 5.70 -32.17
C PRO A 102 1.09 4.57 -33.04
N PHE A 103 -0.02 4.88 -33.72
CA PHE A 103 -0.83 4.07 -34.64
C PHE A 103 -0.06 3.29 -35.74
N ARG A 104 1.25 3.49 -35.92
CA ARG A 104 2.05 2.86 -36.98
C ARG A 104 2.37 1.38 -36.73
N ASP A 105 2.20 0.86 -35.52
CA ASP A 105 2.55 -0.52 -35.18
C ASP A 105 1.43 -1.56 -35.45
N CYS A 106 0.27 -1.15 -35.98
CA CYS A 106 -0.87 -2.06 -36.23
C CYS A 106 -1.11 -2.39 -37.73
N ALA A 107 -0.23 -1.99 -38.65
CA ALA A 107 -0.49 -2.08 -40.11
C ALA A 107 0.44 -3.01 -40.90
N ASN A 108 1.17 -3.92 -40.23
CA ASN A 108 2.00 -4.95 -40.88
C ASN A 108 1.71 -6.34 -40.28
N GLN A 109 0.56 -6.92 -40.61
CA GLN A 109 0.33 -8.36 -40.49
C GLN A 109 -0.70 -8.82 -41.50
#